data_AF-A0A943XEM5-F1
#
_entry.id   AF-A0A943XEM5-F1
#
_cell.length_a   1.000
_cell.length_b   1.000
_cell.length_c   1.000
_cell.angle_alpha   90.00
_cell.angle_beta   90.00
_cell.angle_gamma   90.00
#
_symmetry.space_group_name_H-M   'P 1'
#
loop_
_entity.id
_entity.type
_entity.pdbx_description
1 polymer ?
#
loop_
_entity_poly.entity_id
_entity_poly.type
_entity_poly.pdbx_seq_one_letter_code
_entity_poly.pdbx_strand_id
1 'polypeptide(L)'
;MSVYGILGIVFGSVAFVLILFVLITRSIAKVNNKNEQNYYRKPEFEYNKGRQIDNLQQKGKIGEIFVAEILGHDIDGEYYVFNNYKQRDRISQIDHIVVNRNGVFVLETKNYSARIAGGEEDDNWTLYYNNGNSRLVQNPITQNQKHVEKIRRILPKNTPIFNYVILINGRMLNNCKNVIDVSEIKTVLNRESDIVLSENDIKRIVYFLNKNKDNVTSDTEFENKIKEIKNNNEREDFNKRVS
;
A
#
# COMPACT_ATOMS: atom_id res chain seq x y z
N MET A 1 -34.12 -14.26 53.45
CA MET A 1 -32.95 -13.83 52.64
C MET A 1 -32.93 -12.31 52.69
N SER A 2 -31.87 -11.67 53.17
CA SER A 2 -31.87 -10.20 53.37
C SER A 2 -31.79 -9.46 52.03
N VAL A 3 -32.39 -8.27 51.95
CA VAL A 3 -32.37 -7.40 50.76
C VAL A 3 -30.94 -7.16 50.26
N TYR A 4 -29.97 -7.07 51.17
CA TYR A 4 -28.55 -6.93 50.87
C TYR A 4 -27.93 -8.17 50.21
N GLY A 5 -28.40 -9.38 50.54
CA GLY A 5 -27.95 -10.62 49.89
C GLY A 5 -28.41 -10.71 48.43
N ILE A 6 -29.63 -10.24 48.14
CA ILE A 6 -30.16 -10.19 46.77
C ILE A 6 -29.42 -9.11 45.96
N LEU A 7 -29.19 -7.92 46.53
CA LEU A 7 -28.40 -6.87 45.87
C LEU A 7 -26.98 -7.33 45.54
N GLY A 8 -26.28 -7.99 46.46
CA GLY A 8 -24.91 -8.49 46.23
C GLY A 8 -24.81 -9.49 45.09
N ILE A 9 -25.81 -10.38 44.95
CA ILE A 9 -25.87 -11.36 43.85
C ILE A 9 -26.14 -10.66 42.52
N VAL A 10 -27.03 -9.66 42.49
CA VAL A 10 -27.34 -8.89 41.27
C VAL A 10 -26.15 -8.04 40.83
N PHE A 11 -25.46 -7.37 41.75
CA PHE A 11 -24.26 -6.60 41.41
C PHE A 11 -23.09 -7.49 40.95
N GLY A 12 -22.91 -8.64 41.59
CA GLY A 12 -21.91 -9.63 41.18
C GLY A 12 -22.17 -10.19 39.78
N SER A 13 -23.43 -10.49 39.44
CA SER A 13 -23.79 -11.00 38.11
C SER A 13 -23.64 -9.94 37.02
N VAL A 14 -24.00 -8.68 37.28
CA VAL A 14 -23.80 -7.57 36.33
C VAL A 14 -22.30 -7.33 36.07
N ALA A 15 -21.47 -7.30 37.12
CA ALA A 15 -20.02 -7.14 36.97
C ALA A 15 -19.41 -8.29 36.16
N PHE A 16 -19.86 -9.53 36.40
CA PHE A 16 -19.39 -10.70 35.66
C PHE A 16 -19.76 -10.64 34.16
N VAL A 17 -20.98 -10.22 33.83
CA VAL A 17 -21.41 -10.04 32.43
C VAL A 17 -20.60 -8.96 31.72
N LEU A 18 -20.29 -7.84 32.38
CA LEU A 18 -19.45 -6.78 31.82
C LEU A 18 -18.02 -7.26 31.55
N ILE A 19 -17.43 -8.05 32.46
CA ILE A 19 -16.10 -8.64 32.26
C ILE A 19 -16.10 -9.58 31.05
N LEU A 20 -17.11 -10.46 30.94
CA LEU A 20 -17.24 -11.36 29.78
C LEU A 20 -17.38 -10.57 28.47
N PHE A 21 -18.17 -9.50 28.45
CA PHE A 21 -18.33 -8.65 27.27
C PHE A 21 -16.99 -8.00 26.84
N VAL A 22 -16.19 -7.52 27.78
CA VAL A 22 -14.85 -6.97 27.50
C VAL A 22 -13.89 -8.06 26.98
N LEU A 23 -13.95 -9.28 27.50
CA LEU A 23 -13.11 -10.38 27.03
C LEU A 23 -13.51 -10.86 25.62
N ILE A 24 -14.80 -10.90 25.32
CA ILE A 24 -15.33 -11.25 24.00
C ILE A 24 -14.94 -10.19 22.96
N THR A 25 -15.15 -8.91 23.25
CA THR A 25 -14.75 -7.81 22.34
C THR A 25 -13.25 -7.79 22.08
N ARG A 26 -12.41 -8.03 23.10
CA ARG A 26 -10.95 -8.21 22.93
C ARG A 26 -10.58 -9.42 22.08
N SER A 27 -11.29 -10.54 22.24
CA SER A 27 -11.05 -11.76 21.46
C SER A 27 -11.42 -11.58 19.99
N ILE A 28 -12.57 -10.96 19.72
CA ILE A 28 -13.01 -10.61 18.35
C ILE A 28 -12.00 -9.64 17.70
N ALA A 29 -11.57 -8.60 18.41
CA ALA A 29 -10.56 -7.66 17.90
C ALA A 29 -9.22 -8.35 17.58
N LYS A 30 -8.80 -9.30 18.43
CA LYS A 30 -7.57 -10.09 18.22
C LYS A 30 -7.67 -11.05 17.03
N VAL A 31 -8.84 -11.66 16.82
CA VAL A 31 -9.10 -12.53 15.66
C VAL A 31 -9.16 -11.71 14.38
N ASN A 32 -9.83 -10.55 14.39
CA ASN A 32 -9.87 -9.64 13.23
C ASN A 32 -8.48 -9.14 12.84
N ASN A 33 -7.65 -8.75 13.82
CA ASN A 33 -6.27 -8.34 13.56
C ASN A 33 -5.41 -9.49 12.97
N LYS A 34 -5.56 -10.72 13.49
CA LYS A 34 -4.91 -11.91 12.88
C LYS A 34 -5.40 -12.20 11.47
N ASN A 35 -6.69 -12.04 11.20
CA ASN A 35 -7.28 -12.26 9.88
C ASN A 35 -6.85 -11.18 8.88
N GLU A 36 -6.76 -9.92 9.30
CA GLU A 36 -6.16 -8.84 8.53
C GLU A 36 -4.69 -9.15 8.23
N GLN A 37 -3.88 -9.52 9.24
CA GLN A 37 -2.49 -9.94 9.01
C GLN A 37 -2.36 -11.17 8.08
N ASN A 38 -3.34 -12.08 8.08
CA ASN A 38 -3.38 -13.22 7.16
C ASN A 38 -3.83 -12.83 5.74
N TYR A 39 -4.68 -11.81 5.60
CA TYR A 39 -5.04 -11.22 4.30
C TYR A 39 -3.88 -10.43 3.70
N TYR A 40 -3.13 -9.70 4.54
CA TYR A 40 -1.84 -9.08 4.21
C TYR A 40 -0.66 -10.04 4.36
N ARG A 41 -0.89 -11.35 4.43
CA ARG A 41 0.19 -12.33 4.44
C ARG A 41 0.89 -12.13 3.11
N LYS A 42 2.05 -11.45 3.16
CA LYS A 42 2.96 -11.28 2.02
C LYS A 42 2.92 -12.59 1.29
N PRO A 43 2.46 -12.64 0.02
CA PRO A 43 2.25 -13.88 -0.66
C PRO A 43 3.53 -14.67 -0.46
N GLU A 44 3.35 -15.90 -0.01
CA GLU A 44 4.41 -16.88 0.14
C GLU A 44 4.84 -17.29 -1.27
N PHE A 45 5.08 -16.33 -2.18
CA PHE A 45 6.16 -16.42 -3.12
C PHE A 45 7.37 -16.69 -2.25
N GLU A 46 7.80 -17.95 -2.23
CA GLU A 46 9.07 -18.34 -1.63
C GLU A 46 10.08 -17.27 -2.04
N TYR A 47 10.47 -16.40 -1.11
CA TYR A 47 11.75 -15.76 -1.16
C TYR A 47 12.73 -16.88 -0.85
N ASN A 48 12.97 -17.73 -1.85
CA ASN A 48 13.86 -18.88 -1.73
C ASN A 48 15.14 -18.33 -1.16
N LYS A 49 15.59 -18.92 -0.06
CA LYS A 49 16.90 -18.68 0.55
C LYS A 49 18.07 -19.13 -0.37
N GLY A 50 17.93 -18.98 -1.68
CA GLY A 50 18.90 -19.36 -2.70
C GLY A 50 18.65 -18.80 -4.12
N ARG A 51 17.55 -18.07 -4.38
CA ARG A 51 17.30 -17.47 -5.72
C ARG A 51 17.62 -15.98 -5.72
N GLN A 52 18.75 -15.59 -6.33
CA GLN A 52 18.93 -14.20 -6.74
C GLN A 52 17.94 -13.93 -7.88
N ILE A 53 16.90 -13.13 -7.62
CA ILE A 53 16.20 -12.46 -8.72
C ILE A 53 17.19 -11.39 -9.21
N ASP A 54 18.03 -11.75 -10.18
CA ASP A 54 19.13 -10.92 -10.67
C ASP A 54 18.65 -9.66 -11.42
N ASN A 55 17.36 -9.57 -11.74
CA ASN A 55 16.81 -8.41 -12.44
C ASN A 55 16.01 -7.48 -11.52
N LEU A 56 16.62 -6.34 -11.15
CA LEU A 56 15.99 -5.26 -10.39
C LEU A 56 14.67 -4.76 -11.00
N GLN A 57 14.53 -4.79 -12.33
CA GLN A 57 13.30 -4.37 -12.99
C GLN A 57 12.16 -5.35 -12.72
N GLN A 58 12.42 -6.66 -12.76
CA GLN A 58 11.42 -7.67 -12.43
C GLN A 58 10.99 -7.56 -10.96
N LYS A 59 11.96 -7.33 -10.07
CA LYS A 59 11.68 -7.13 -8.64
C LYS A 59 10.81 -5.90 -8.37
N GLY A 60 11.04 -4.81 -9.10
CA GLY A 60 10.19 -3.61 -9.10
C GLY A 60 8.77 -3.93 -9.53
N LYS A 61 8.61 -4.55 -10.71
CA LYS A 61 7.29 -4.93 -11.27
C LYS A 61 6.48 -5.83 -10.34
N ILE A 62 7.12 -6.84 -9.73
CA ILE A 62 6.46 -7.73 -8.76
C ILE A 62 5.95 -6.92 -7.56
N GLY A 63 6.73 -5.94 -7.10
CA GLY A 63 6.32 -5.05 -6.04
C GLY A 63 5.08 -4.24 -6.39
N GLU A 64 5.07 -3.62 -7.57
CA GLU A 64 3.92 -2.84 -8.08
C GLU A 64 2.65 -3.70 -8.15
N ILE A 65 2.73 -4.92 -8.69
CA ILE A 65 1.58 -5.83 -8.77
C ILE A 65 1.07 -6.19 -7.37
N PHE A 66 1.98 -6.50 -6.44
CA PHE A 66 1.59 -6.85 -5.08
C PHE A 66 0.87 -5.70 -4.37
N VAL A 67 1.35 -4.47 -4.53
CA VAL A 67 0.67 -3.28 -3.98
C VAL A 67 -0.68 -3.05 -4.65
N ALA A 68 -0.77 -3.21 -5.98
CA ALA A 68 -2.04 -3.09 -6.70
C ALA A 68 -3.11 -4.07 -6.19
N GLU A 69 -2.73 -5.32 -5.90
CA GLU A 69 -3.64 -6.33 -5.31
C GLU A 69 -4.15 -5.89 -3.92
N ILE A 70 -3.28 -5.32 -3.09
CA ILE A 70 -3.66 -4.79 -1.77
C ILE A 70 -4.58 -3.57 -1.87
N LEU A 71 -4.33 -2.70 -2.85
CA LEU A 71 -5.16 -1.53 -3.10
C LEU A 71 -6.58 -1.92 -3.50
N GLY A 72 -6.74 -3.02 -4.24
CA GLY A 72 -8.04 -3.58 -4.59
C GLY A 72 -8.67 -2.91 -5.81
N HIS A 73 -10.00 -2.84 -5.82
CA HIS A 73 -10.79 -2.39 -6.97
C HIS A 73 -11.58 -1.13 -6.65
N ASP A 74 -12.02 -0.45 -7.71
CA ASP A 74 -12.84 0.74 -7.63
C ASP A 74 -14.20 0.48 -6.97
N ILE A 75 -14.68 1.48 -6.25
CA ILE A 75 -16.02 1.60 -5.67
C ILE A 75 -16.56 2.95 -6.14
N ASP A 76 -17.55 2.93 -7.02
CA ASP A 76 -18.07 4.16 -7.66
C ASP A 76 -18.49 5.19 -6.61
N GLY A 77 -17.99 6.42 -6.75
CA GLY A 77 -18.26 7.53 -5.85
C GLY A 77 -17.41 7.56 -4.58
N GLU A 78 -16.70 6.48 -4.22
CA GLU A 78 -16.04 6.36 -2.91
C GLU A 78 -14.52 6.15 -2.99
N TYR A 79 -14.08 5.28 -3.89
CA TYR A 79 -12.70 4.80 -3.93
C TYR A 79 -12.30 4.42 -5.35
N TYR A 80 -11.20 4.95 -5.86
CA TYR A 80 -10.69 4.61 -7.19
C TYR A 80 -9.19 4.38 -7.17
N VAL A 81 -8.72 3.40 -7.93
CA VAL A 81 -7.31 3.01 -8.03
C VAL A 81 -6.85 3.09 -9.49
N PHE A 82 -5.82 3.88 -9.74
CA PHE A 82 -5.15 3.96 -11.03
C PHE A 82 -3.76 3.35 -10.91
N ASN A 83 -3.61 2.11 -11.36
CA ASN A 83 -2.31 1.44 -11.44
C ASN A 83 -1.60 1.79 -12.76
N ASN A 84 -0.27 1.90 -12.74
CA ASN A 84 0.57 2.18 -13.91
C ASN A 84 0.09 3.42 -14.68
N TYR A 85 -0.26 4.50 -13.97
CA TYR A 85 -0.82 5.70 -14.56
C TYR A 85 0.23 6.45 -15.39
N LYS A 86 -0.02 6.59 -16.70
CA LYS A 86 0.76 7.45 -17.59
C LYS A 86 -0.09 8.62 -18.07
N GLN A 87 0.44 9.83 -17.90
CA GLN A 87 -0.15 11.02 -18.49
C GLN A 87 0.15 11.06 -20.00
N ARG A 88 -0.71 11.70 -20.79
CA ARG A 88 -0.58 11.82 -22.26
C ARG A 88 0.75 12.40 -22.76
N ASP A 89 1.47 13.15 -21.92
CA ASP A 89 2.81 13.66 -22.26
C ASP A 89 3.90 12.57 -22.24
N ARG A 90 3.57 11.36 -21.75
CA ARG A 90 4.40 10.14 -21.72
C ARG A 90 5.75 10.28 -21.02
N ILE A 91 5.95 11.30 -20.18
CA ILE A 91 7.27 11.58 -19.60
C ILE A 91 7.57 10.67 -18.40
N SER A 92 6.57 10.24 -17.63
CA SER A 92 6.79 9.37 -16.47
C SER A 92 5.57 8.52 -16.10
N GLN A 93 5.80 7.25 -15.77
CA GLN A 93 4.85 6.37 -15.09
C GLN A 93 4.70 6.80 -13.63
N ILE A 94 3.47 6.71 -13.10
CA ILE A 94 3.16 6.72 -11.67
C ILE A 94 2.65 5.33 -11.30
N ASP A 95 3.22 4.71 -10.27
CA ASP A 95 2.90 3.32 -9.92
C ASP A 95 1.43 3.17 -9.52
N HIS A 96 0.99 3.98 -8.55
CA HIS A 96 -0.39 3.96 -8.10
C HIS A 96 -0.90 5.36 -7.74
N ILE A 97 -2.14 5.66 -8.13
CA ILE A 97 -2.91 6.79 -7.62
C ILE A 97 -4.18 6.24 -6.98
N VAL A 98 -4.44 6.60 -5.73
CA VAL A 98 -5.69 6.28 -5.04
C VAL A 98 -6.47 7.56 -4.81
N VAL A 99 -7.77 7.54 -5.12
CA VAL A 99 -8.68 8.66 -4.85
C VAL A 99 -9.76 8.17 -3.90
N ASN A 100 -9.94 8.84 -2.77
CA ASN A 100 -11.07 8.61 -1.88
C ASN A 100 -11.48 9.91 -1.19
N ARG A 101 -12.44 9.83 -0.25
CA ARG A 101 -12.92 10.99 0.51
C ARG A 101 -11.84 11.78 1.25
N ASN A 102 -10.71 11.16 1.57
CA ASN A 102 -9.62 11.78 2.33
C ASN A 102 -8.64 12.54 1.42
N GLY A 103 -8.67 12.32 0.10
CA GLY A 103 -7.82 13.00 -0.88
C GLY A 103 -7.31 12.10 -2.00
N VAL A 104 -6.23 12.56 -2.64
CA VAL A 104 -5.51 11.83 -3.69
C VAL A 104 -4.16 11.38 -3.14
N PHE A 105 -3.88 10.08 -3.19
CA PHE A 105 -2.64 9.49 -2.71
C PHE A 105 -1.83 9.04 -3.92
N VAL A 106 -0.65 9.60 -4.09
CA VAL A 106 0.30 9.22 -5.13
C VAL A 106 1.35 8.33 -4.47
N LEU A 107 1.39 7.07 -4.87
CA LEU A 107 2.20 6.04 -4.22
C LEU A 107 3.32 5.58 -5.16
N GLU A 108 4.54 5.54 -4.63
CA GLU A 108 5.72 4.96 -5.29
C GLU A 108 6.08 3.65 -4.60
N THR A 109 6.26 2.57 -5.37
CA THR A 109 6.49 1.23 -4.80
C THR A 109 7.96 0.84 -4.88
N LYS A 110 8.60 0.55 -3.73
CA LYS A 110 10.00 0.10 -3.68
C LYS A 110 10.14 -1.25 -2.97
N ASN A 111 10.59 -2.25 -3.72
CA ASN A 111 10.86 -3.60 -3.21
C ASN A 111 12.34 -3.82 -2.91
N TYR A 112 12.80 -3.31 -1.76
CA TYR A 112 14.19 -3.40 -1.32
C TYR A 112 14.34 -4.43 -0.21
N SER A 113 15.10 -5.50 -0.42
CA SER A 113 15.41 -6.46 0.65
C SER A 113 16.64 -5.98 1.44
N ALA A 114 16.55 -4.79 2.03
CA ALA A 114 17.68 -4.06 2.60
C ALA A 114 17.28 -3.20 3.80
N ARG A 115 18.26 -2.91 4.67
CA ARG A 115 18.18 -1.79 5.62
C ARG A 115 18.48 -0.50 4.88
N ILE A 116 17.74 0.57 5.11
CA ILE A 116 17.81 1.79 4.31
C ILE A 116 18.16 2.96 5.24
N ALA A 117 19.26 3.66 4.97
CA ALA A 117 19.61 4.91 5.62
C ALA A 117 19.36 6.09 4.68
N GLY A 118 18.73 7.13 5.20
CA GLY A 118 18.39 8.35 4.46
C GLY A 118 17.12 8.99 4.99
N GLY A 119 17.09 10.31 4.97
CA GLY A 119 15.97 11.16 5.37
C GLY A 119 15.06 11.56 4.20
N GLU A 120 14.04 12.35 4.53
CA GLU A 120 13.07 12.87 3.56
C GLU A 120 13.70 13.86 2.58
N GLU A 121 14.61 14.70 3.07
CA GLU A 121 15.27 15.78 2.31
C GLU A 121 16.59 15.36 1.65
N ASP A 122 17.04 14.12 1.86
CA ASP A 122 18.29 13.65 1.26
C ASP A 122 18.11 13.39 -0.23
N ASP A 123 19.10 13.73 -1.06
CA ASP A 123 19.06 13.43 -2.51
C ASP A 123 19.06 11.92 -2.79
N ASN A 124 19.72 11.16 -1.92
CA ASN A 124 19.97 9.74 -2.08
C ASN A 124 19.83 8.98 -0.76
N TRP A 125 19.46 7.71 -0.87
CA TRP A 125 19.46 6.76 0.24
C TRP A 125 20.54 5.70 0.05
N THR A 126 21.04 5.17 1.16
CA THR A 126 21.98 4.04 1.18
C THR A 126 21.26 2.76 1.60
N LEU A 127 21.27 1.76 0.72
CA LEU A 127 20.75 0.42 1.00
C LEU A 127 21.89 -0.46 1.50
N TYR A 128 21.73 -1.05 2.67
CA TYR A 128 22.63 -2.06 3.24
C TYR A 128 22.01 -3.45 3.13
N TYR A 129 22.62 -4.31 2.33
CA TYR A 129 22.19 -5.69 2.11
C TYR A 129 22.81 -6.65 3.13
N ASN A 130 22.20 -7.83 3.28
CA ASN A 130 22.64 -8.83 4.25
C ASN A 130 24.00 -9.46 3.92
N ASN A 131 24.43 -9.38 2.66
CA ASN A 131 25.75 -9.85 2.21
C ASN A 131 26.88 -8.84 2.49
N GLY A 132 26.60 -7.74 3.21
CA GLY A 132 27.58 -6.70 3.54
C GLY A 132 27.74 -5.63 2.45
N ASN A 133 27.17 -5.82 1.26
CA ASN A 133 27.22 -4.81 0.22
C ASN A 133 26.31 -3.63 0.55
N SER A 134 26.69 -2.46 0.05
CA SER A 134 25.85 -1.26 0.08
C SER A 134 25.67 -0.67 -1.31
N ARG A 135 24.57 0.06 -1.49
CA ARG A 135 24.26 0.75 -2.74
C ARG A 135 23.60 2.08 -2.47
N LEU A 136 24.06 3.12 -3.17
CA LEU A 136 23.38 4.40 -3.23
C LEU A 136 22.25 4.36 -4.27
N VAL A 137 21.08 4.85 -3.91
CA VAL A 137 19.93 5.01 -4.82
C VAL A 137 19.35 6.40 -4.66
N GLN A 138 18.74 6.93 -5.71
CA GLN A 138 18.00 8.19 -5.62
C GLN A 138 16.85 8.07 -4.62
N ASN A 139 16.61 9.13 -3.85
CA ASN A 139 15.51 9.18 -2.91
C ASN A 139 14.15 9.08 -3.65
N PRO A 140 13.35 8.03 -3.39
CA PRO A 140 12.06 7.83 -4.04
C PRO A 140 11.01 8.86 -3.62
N ILE A 141 11.15 9.52 -2.48
CA ILE A 141 10.25 10.61 -2.06
C ILE A 141 10.37 11.77 -3.05
N THR A 142 11.60 12.16 -3.39
CA THR A 142 11.88 13.25 -4.34
C THR A 142 11.43 12.88 -5.76
N GLN A 143 11.58 11.61 -6.15
CA GLN A 143 11.01 11.09 -7.39
C GLN A 143 9.48 11.26 -7.40
N ASN A 144 8.81 10.79 -6.35
CA ASN A 144 7.35 10.82 -6.26
C ASN A 144 6.79 12.24 -6.09
N GLN A 145 7.56 13.15 -5.51
CA GLN A 145 7.18 14.56 -5.41
C GLN A 145 6.98 15.20 -6.79
N LYS A 146 7.82 14.82 -7.78
CA LYS A 146 7.63 15.27 -9.18
C LYS A 146 6.33 14.72 -9.78
N HIS A 147 5.91 13.51 -9.41
CA HIS A 147 4.63 12.95 -9.82
C HIS A 147 3.47 13.73 -9.18
N VAL A 148 3.55 14.02 -7.88
CA VAL A 148 2.58 14.84 -7.16
C VAL A 148 2.40 16.22 -7.80
N GLU A 149 3.49 16.89 -8.18
CA GLU A 149 3.43 18.18 -8.87
C GLU A 149 2.73 18.11 -10.23
N LYS A 150 2.95 17.03 -11.00
CA LYS A 150 2.25 16.81 -12.27
C LYS A 150 0.76 16.60 -12.05
N ILE A 151 0.38 15.75 -11.10
CA ILE A 151 -1.03 15.51 -10.74
C ILE A 151 -1.69 16.81 -10.25
N ARG A 152 -1.01 17.59 -9.41
CA ARG A 152 -1.52 18.87 -8.93
C ARG A 152 -1.89 19.85 -10.03
N ARG A 153 -1.18 19.83 -11.17
CA ARG A 153 -1.45 20.72 -12.32
C ARG A 153 -2.73 20.37 -13.08
N ILE A 154 -3.20 19.12 -13.00
CA ILE A 154 -4.40 18.66 -13.73
C ILE A 154 -5.65 18.58 -12.86
N LEU A 155 -5.51 18.60 -11.54
CA LEU A 155 -6.62 18.50 -10.60
C LEU A 155 -7.21 19.86 -10.22
N PRO A 156 -8.43 19.91 -9.65
CA PRO A 156 -9.00 21.12 -9.09
C PRO A 156 -8.07 21.79 -8.08
N LYS A 157 -8.15 23.13 -7.97
CA LYS A 157 -7.41 23.87 -6.95
C LYS A 157 -7.81 23.36 -5.56
N ASN A 158 -6.83 23.30 -4.64
CA ASN A 158 -7.00 22.86 -3.25
C ASN A 158 -7.33 21.37 -3.06
N THR A 159 -7.26 20.51 -4.09
CA THR A 159 -7.33 19.06 -3.88
C THR A 159 -6.21 18.61 -2.93
N PRO A 160 -6.53 17.90 -1.82
CA PRO A 160 -5.52 17.30 -0.96
C PRO A 160 -4.78 16.20 -1.73
N ILE A 161 -3.45 16.30 -1.81
CA ILE A 161 -2.61 15.31 -2.49
C ILE A 161 -1.50 14.89 -1.53
N PHE A 162 -1.34 13.59 -1.33
CA PHE A 162 -0.36 13.00 -0.42
C PHE A 162 0.70 12.21 -1.20
N ASN A 163 1.95 12.39 -0.81
CA ASN A 163 3.12 11.70 -1.32
C ASN A 163 3.47 10.54 -0.38
N TYR A 164 3.41 9.29 -0.83
CA TYR A 164 3.90 8.16 -0.04
C TYR A 164 4.80 7.24 -0.86
N VAL A 165 5.85 6.74 -0.21
CA VAL A 165 6.66 5.63 -0.69
C VAL A 165 6.26 4.38 0.09
N ILE A 166 5.89 3.33 -0.63
CA ILE A 166 5.56 2.03 -0.07
C ILE A 166 6.81 1.16 -0.11
N LEU A 167 7.29 0.74 1.07
CA LEU A 167 8.39 -0.21 1.18
C LEU A 167 7.88 -1.64 1.26
N ILE A 168 8.44 -2.48 0.40
CA ILE A 168 8.26 -3.92 0.41
C ILE A 168 9.59 -4.56 0.79
N ASN A 169 9.58 -5.38 1.85
CA ASN A 169 10.73 -6.12 2.37
C ASN A 169 11.93 -5.27 2.83
N GLY A 170 11.75 -3.95 2.90
CA GLY A 170 12.76 -2.99 3.34
C GLY A 170 12.54 -2.57 4.78
N ARG A 171 13.59 -2.03 5.39
CA ARG A 171 13.48 -1.42 6.71
C ARG A 171 14.21 -0.08 6.73
N MET A 172 13.47 1.00 6.92
CA MET A 172 14.05 2.30 7.19
C MET A 172 14.77 2.29 8.53
N LEU A 173 15.96 2.87 8.56
CA LEU A 173 16.73 3.13 9.78
C LEU A 173 16.41 4.51 10.36
N ASN A 174 16.00 5.44 9.51
CA ASN A 174 15.53 6.78 9.88
C ASN A 174 14.00 6.80 9.92
N ASN A 175 13.42 7.69 10.71
CA ASN A 175 11.97 7.92 10.70
C ASN A 175 11.62 8.88 9.55
N CYS A 176 10.94 8.37 8.53
CA CYS A 176 10.41 9.17 7.41
C CYS A 176 8.90 8.96 7.36
N LYS A 177 8.12 10.01 7.64
CA LYS A 177 6.65 9.97 7.74
C LYS A 177 5.99 9.57 6.42
N ASN A 178 6.61 9.96 5.31
CA ASN A 178 6.10 9.68 3.96
C ASN A 178 6.56 8.31 3.43
N VAL A 179 7.20 7.49 4.26
CA VAL A 179 7.65 6.15 3.90
C VAL A 179 6.98 5.15 4.83
N ILE A 180 6.19 4.25 4.27
CA ILE A 180 5.39 3.30 5.05
C ILE A 180 5.66 1.87 4.62
N ASP A 181 5.51 0.91 5.55
CA ASP A 181 5.45 -0.49 5.17
C ASP A 181 4.12 -0.80 4.48
N VAL A 182 4.13 -1.84 3.65
CA VAL A 182 2.94 -2.33 2.96
C VAL A 182 1.75 -2.60 3.89
N SER A 183 2.00 -3.01 5.13
CA SER A 183 0.96 -3.25 6.14
C SER A 183 0.22 -1.98 6.61
N GLU A 184 0.80 -0.80 6.39
CA GLU A 184 0.24 0.49 6.83
C GLU A 184 -0.60 1.18 5.75
N ILE A 185 -0.68 0.61 4.54
CA ILE A 185 -1.40 1.19 3.40
C ILE A 185 -2.85 1.54 3.77
N LYS A 186 -3.61 0.60 4.34
CA LYS A 186 -5.01 0.88 4.69
C LYS A 186 -5.13 1.91 5.81
N THR A 187 -4.19 1.95 6.75
CA THR A 187 -4.18 2.96 7.81
C THR A 187 -4.01 4.35 7.23
N VAL A 188 -3.08 4.51 6.28
CA VAL A 188 -2.84 5.80 5.61
C VAL A 188 -4.01 6.21 4.70
N LEU A 189 -4.61 5.28 3.97
CA LEU A 189 -5.75 5.59 3.09
C LEU A 189 -7.01 5.96 3.89
N ASN A 190 -7.18 5.43 5.10
CA ASN A 190 -8.30 5.71 6.00
C ASN A 190 -7.99 6.78 7.05
N ARG A 191 -6.90 7.52 6.89
CA ARG A 191 -6.54 8.62 7.79
C ARG A 191 -7.67 9.64 7.93
N GLU A 192 -7.69 10.33 9.06
CA GLU A 192 -8.46 11.57 9.16
C GLU A 192 -7.78 12.66 8.32
N SER A 193 -8.61 13.45 7.64
CA SER A 193 -8.21 14.58 6.80
C SER A 193 -9.03 15.80 7.19
N ASP A 194 -8.37 16.96 7.26
CA ASP A 194 -9.04 18.24 7.54
C ASP A 194 -10.05 18.62 6.46
N ILE A 195 -9.80 18.15 5.22
CA ILE A 195 -10.68 18.30 4.07
C ILE A 195 -11.25 16.93 3.73
N VAL A 196 -12.58 16.82 3.75
CA VAL A 196 -13.31 15.63 3.31
C VAL A 196 -13.96 15.95 1.97
N LEU A 197 -13.57 15.22 0.93
CA LEU A 197 -14.09 15.33 -0.42
C LEU A 197 -15.49 14.72 -0.50
N SER A 198 -16.41 15.42 -1.15
CA SER A 198 -17.72 14.85 -1.50
C SER A 198 -17.61 13.86 -2.65
N GLU A 199 -18.64 13.05 -2.86
CA GLU A 199 -18.74 12.16 -4.03
C GLU A 199 -18.55 12.92 -5.35
N ASN A 200 -19.09 14.14 -5.45
CA ASN A 200 -18.93 14.99 -6.63
C ASN A 200 -17.49 15.46 -6.83
N ASP A 201 -16.78 15.76 -5.74
CA ASP A 201 -15.35 16.12 -5.81
C ASP A 201 -14.52 14.93 -6.29
N ILE A 202 -14.79 13.73 -5.76
CA ILE A 202 -14.14 12.48 -6.17
C ILE A 202 -14.39 12.23 -7.66
N LYS A 203 -15.65 12.25 -8.11
CA LYS A 203 -16.02 12.05 -9.53
C LYS A 203 -15.36 13.08 -10.44
N ARG A 204 -15.24 14.34 -9.99
CA ARG A 204 -14.53 15.40 -10.73
C ARG A 204 -13.03 15.13 -10.84
N ILE A 205 -12.39 14.68 -9.76
CA ILE A 205 -10.96 14.29 -9.75
C ILE A 205 -10.73 13.10 -10.70
N VAL A 206 -11.54 12.06 -10.59
CA VAL A 206 -11.51 10.87 -11.46
C VAL A 206 -11.67 11.25 -12.93
N TYR A 207 -12.59 12.17 -13.24
CA TYR A 207 -12.75 12.73 -14.59
C TYR A 207 -11.45 13.37 -15.09
N PHE A 208 -10.79 14.21 -14.30
CA PHE A 208 -9.52 14.84 -14.71
C PHE A 208 -8.39 13.84 -14.88
N LEU A 209 -8.29 12.84 -14.02
CA LEU A 209 -7.29 11.77 -14.15
C LEU A 209 -7.50 10.99 -15.46
N ASN A 210 -8.72 10.53 -15.74
CA ASN A 210 -9.05 9.80 -16.96
C ASN A 210 -8.88 10.65 -18.22
N LYS A 211 -9.28 11.93 -18.19
CA LYS A 211 -9.11 12.84 -19.32
C LYS A 211 -7.64 13.01 -19.71
N ASN A 212 -6.73 12.96 -18.75
CA ASN A 212 -5.29 13.14 -18.96
C ASN A 212 -4.50 11.82 -19.06
N LYS A 213 -5.16 10.67 -18.88
CA LYS A 213 -4.55 9.34 -18.99
C LYS A 213 -4.27 9.00 -20.45
N ASP A 214 -3.14 8.31 -20.67
CA ASP A 214 -2.88 7.58 -21.91
C ASP A 214 -3.56 6.20 -21.85
N ASN A 215 -4.76 6.12 -22.44
CA ASN A 215 -5.65 4.96 -22.36
C ASN A 215 -5.15 3.74 -23.15
N VAL A 216 -4.28 3.91 -24.15
CA VAL A 216 -3.85 2.79 -25.00
C VAL A 216 -2.71 2.02 -24.35
N THR A 217 -1.80 2.74 -23.72
CA THR A 217 -0.53 2.17 -23.24
C THR A 217 -0.61 1.69 -21.79
N SER A 218 -1.32 2.39 -20.91
CA SER A 218 -1.28 2.13 -19.46
C SER A 218 -1.90 0.78 -19.07
N ASP A 219 -3.12 0.51 -19.53
CA ASP A 219 -3.89 -0.67 -19.14
C ASP A 219 -3.38 -1.93 -19.86
N THR A 220 -3.10 -1.80 -21.17
CA THR A 220 -2.54 -2.89 -21.98
C THR A 220 -1.17 -3.36 -21.46
N GLU A 221 -0.28 -2.42 -21.10
CA GLU A 221 1.03 -2.80 -20.53
C GLU A 221 0.89 -3.45 -19.16
N PHE A 222 0.01 -2.96 -18.30
CA PHE A 222 -0.16 -3.51 -16.96
C PHE A 222 -0.68 -4.96 -17.03
N GLU A 223 -1.70 -5.20 -17.84
CA GLU A 223 -2.25 -6.55 -18.06
C GLU A 223 -1.23 -7.50 -18.70
N ASN A 224 -0.46 -7.03 -19.67
CA ASN A 224 0.61 -7.83 -20.28
C ASN A 224 1.73 -8.15 -19.28
N LYS A 225 2.11 -7.19 -18.41
CA LYS A 225 3.07 -7.41 -17.32
C LYS A 225 2.58 -8.49 -16.35
N ILE A 226 1.31 -8.47 -15.96
CA ILE A 226 0.71 -9.49 -15.08
C ILE A 226 0.77 -10.87 -15.74
N LYS A 227 0.40 -10.98 -17.02
CA LYS A 227 0.42 -12.25 -17.76
C LYS A 227 1.84 -12.80 -17.89
N GLU A 228 2.82 -11.97 -18.22
CA GLU A 228 4.23 -12.38 -18.35
C GLU A 228 4.76 -12.98 -17.04
N ILE A 229 4.51 -12.32 -15.90
CA ILE A 229 4.99 -12.78 -14.58
C ILE A 229 4.30 -14.08 -14.18
N LYS A 230 2.99 -14.22 -14.39
CA LYS A 230 2.26 -15.46 -14.11
C LYS A 230 2.81 -16.63 -14.93
N ASN A 231 3.00 -16.44 -16.24
CA ASN A 231 3.53 -17.47 -17.14
C ASN A 231 4.96 -17.89 -16.79
N ASN A 232 5.82 -16.95 -16.39
CA ASN A 232 7.19 -17.27 -15.99
C ASN A 232 7.22 -18.08 -14.69
N ASN A 233 6.38 -17.74 -13.72
CA ASN A 233 6.25 -18.50 -12.48
C ASN A 233 5.72 -19.92 -12.72
N GLU A 234 4.71 -20.10 -13.59
CA GLU A 234 4.19 -21.42 -13.96
C GLU A 234 5.24 -22.31 -14.65
N ARG A 235 6.06 -21.73 -15.55
CA ARG A 235 7.17 -22.45 -16.20
C ARG A 235 8.26 -22.85 -15.22
N GLU A 236 8.58 -21.99 -14.25
CA GLU A 236 9.57 -22.31 -13.21
C GLU A 236 9.06 -23.39 -12.24
N ASP A 237 7.79 -23.34 -11.84
CA ASP A 237 7.17 -24.35 -10.99
C ASP A 237 7.05 -25.70 -11.71
N PHE A 238 6.78 -25.69 -13.02
CA PHE A 238 6.84 -26.90 -13.85
C PHE A 238 8.26 -27.49 -13.84
N ASN A 239 9.28 -26.69 -14.16
CA ASN A 239 10.68 -27.15 -14.23
C ASN A 239 11.16 -27.75 -12.89
N LYS A 240 10.76 -27.19 -11.74
CA LYS A 240 11.06 -27.73 -10.41
C LYS A 240 10.41 -29.09 -10.13
N ARG A 241 9.27 -29.41 -10.76
CA ARG A 241 8.57 -30.70 -10.56
C ARG A 241 9.17 -31.82 -11.40
N VAL A 242 9.91 -31.48 -12.45
CA VAL A 242 10.55 -32.43 -13.38
C VAL A 242 12.06 -32.57 -13.15
N SER A 243 12.64 -31.79 -12.23
CA SER A 243 14.03 -31.89 -11.75
C SER A 243 14.13 -32.60 -10.42
#